data_AF-A0AA51C5P7-F1
#
_entry.id   AF-A0AA51C5P7-F1
#
_cell.length_a   1.000
_cell.length_b   1.000
_cell.length_c   1.000
_cell.angle_alpha   90.00
_cell.angle_beta   90.00
_cell.angle_gamma   90.00
#
_symmetry.space_group_name_H-M   'P 1'
#
loop_
_entity.id
_entity.type
_entity.pdbx_description
1 polymer ?
#
loop_
_entity_poly.entity_id
_entity_poly.type
_entity_poly.pdbx_seq_one_letter_code
_entity_poly.pdbx_strand_id
1 'polypeptide(L)' 'MISLFQWTGRIAIVLLIIACVTGLFGSVLRRYLKGTLVFKIHKWVALSALLFGLIHGLIYWLFLQ' A
#
# COMPACT_ATOMS: atom_id res chain seq x y z
N MET A 1 15.60 2.08 -15.26
CA MET A 1 15.08 0.90 -14.55
C MET A 1 15.26 0.99 -13.03
N ILE A 2 16.47 1.30 -12.54
CA ILE A 2 16.73 1.49 -11.09
C ILE A 2 15.83 2.54 -10.45
N SER A 3 15.63 3.70 -11.08
CA SER A 3 14.73 4.76 -10.57
C SER A 3 13.27 4.26 -10.42
N LEU A 4 12.76 3.55 -11.42
CA LEU A 4 11.40 3.00 -11.42
C LEU A 4 11.23 1.93 -10.32
N PHE A 5 12.23 1.07 -10.14
CA PHE A 5 12.29 0.10 -9.04
C PHE A 5 12.22 0.78 -7.67
N GLN A 6 13.02 1.84 -7.45
CA GLN A 6 13.01 2.60 -6.21
C GLN A 6 11.67 3.30 -5.94
N TRP A 7 11.08 3.93 -6.96
CA TRP A 7 9.80 4.62 -6.83
C TRP A 7 8.66 3.67 -6.52
N THR A 8 8.57 2.54 -7.23
CA THR A 8 7.55 1.52 -6.96
C THR A 8 7.65 0.94 -5.55
N GLY A 9 8.87 0.70 -5.05
CA GLY A 9 9.11 0.25 -3.67
C GLY A 9 8.69 1.30 -2.63
N ARG A 10 9.05 2.58 -2.83
CA ARG A 10 8.67 3.67 -1.92
C ARG A 10 7.15 3.84 -1.85
N ILE A 11 6.47 3.83 -3.00
CA ILE A 11 5.01 3.93 -3.07
C ILE A 11 4.35 2.73 -2.38
N ALA A 12 4.84 1.51 -2.63
CA ALA A 12 4.35 0.30 -1.98
C ALA A 12 4.44 0.40 -0.45
N ILE A 13 5.57 0.85 0.09
CA ILE A 13 5.77 1.01 1.53
C ILE A 13 4.81 2.05 2.12
N VAL A 14 4.68 3.23 1.50
CA VAL A 14 3.78 4.28 1.99
C VAL A 14 2.33 3.77 2.03
N LEU A 15 1.87 3.12 0.96
CA LEU A 15 0.54 2.54 0.91
C LEU A 15 0.39 1.41 1.95
N LEU A 16 1.39 0.57 2.13
CA LEU A 16 1.37 -0.50 3.14
C LEU A 16 1.23 0.07 4.56
N ILE A 17 1.93 1.16 4.87
CA ILE A 17 1.80 1.85 6.16
C ILE A 17 0.38 2.37 6.34
N ILE A 18 -0.20 3.03 5.34
CA ILE A 18 -1.57 3.54 5.42
C ILE A 18 -2.58 2.38 5.56
N ALA A 19 -2.40 1.28 4.83
CA ALA A 19 -3.21 0.07 4.96
C ALA A 19 -3.09 -0.54 6.36
N CYS A 20 -1.88 -0.57 6.91
CA CYS A 20 -1.60 -1.05 8.27
C CYS A 20 -2.32 -0.19 9.32
N VAL A 21 -2.20 1.14 9.24
CA VAL A 21 -2.88 2.06 10.17
C VAL A 21 -4.39 1.90 10.09
N THR A 22 -4.95 1.86 8.88
CA THR A 22 -6.40 1.70 8.68
C THR A 22 -6.93 0.32 9.09
N GLY A 23 -6.10 -0.73 9.03
CA GLY A 23 -6.43 -2.07 9.47
C GLY A 23 -6.34 -2.25 10.98
N LEU A 24 -5.17 -1.97 11.56
CA LEU A 24 -4.90 -2.17 12.99
C LEU A 24 -5.62 -1.15 13.87
N PHE A 25 -5.65 0.12 13.47
CA PHE A 25 -6.28 1.21 14.22
C PHE A 25 -7.67 1.56 13.68
N GLY A 26 -8.26 0.70 12.82
CA GLY A 26 -9.58 0.95 12.25
C GLY A 26 -10.67 1.16 13.30
N SER A 27 -10.58 0.51 14.46
CA SER A 27 -11.51 0.71 15.59
C SER A 27 -11.48 2.13 16.16
N VAL A 28 -10.29 2.72 16.26
CA VAL A 28 -10.07 4.11 16.70
C VAL A 28 -10.49 5.07 15.60
N LEU A 29 -10.10 4.79 14.35
CA LEU A 29 -10.38 5.66 13.21
C LEU A 29 -11.88 5.76 12.91
N ARG A 30 -12.65 4.69 13.20
CA ARG A 30 -14.12 4.65 13.13
C ARG A 30 -14.83 5.57 14.13
N ARG A 31 -14.13 6.07 15.16
CA ARG A 31 -14.67 7.07 16.09
C ARG A 31 -14.67 8.48 15.49
N TYR A 32 -13.78 8.73 14.53
CA TYR A 32 -13.62 10.04 13.88
C TYR A 32 -14.18 10.07 12.46
N LEU A 33 -14.23 8.93 11.78
CA LEU A 33 -14.67 8.79 10.39
C LEU A 33 -15.75 7.72 10.27
N LYS A 34 -16.61 7.85 9.25
CA LYS A 34 -17.61 6.82 8.93
C LYS A 34 -16.91 5.49 8.67
N GLY A 35 -17.35 4.40 9.31
CA GLY A 35 -16.68 3.11 9.17
C GLY A 35 -16.67 2.53 7.76
N THR A 36 -17.68 2.84 6.95
CA THR A 36 -17.69 2.52 5.52
C THR A 36 -16.59 3.23 4.74
N LEU A 37 -16.23 4.46 5.13
CA LEU A 37 -15.13 5.21 4.53
C LEU A 37 -13.78 4.60 4.92
N VAL A 38 -13.58 4.30 6.20
CA VAL A 38 -12.35 3.64 6.70
C VAL A 38 -12.10 2.33 5.98
N PHE A 39 -13.14 1.51 5.81
CA PHE A 39 -13.04 0.23 5.10
C PHE A 39 -12.72 0.39 3.61
N LYS A 40 -13.35 1.37 2.94
CA LYS A 40 -13.04 1.69 1.54
C LYS A 40 -11.59 2.14 1.38
N ILE A 41 -11.10 3.03 2.24
CA ILE A 41 -9.72 3.51 2.22
C ILE A 41 -8.77 2.32 2.43
N HIS A 42 -8.98 1.51 3.47
CA HIS A 42 -8.17 0.33 3.74
C HIS A 42 -8.10 -0.59 2.52
N LYS A 43 -9.26 -0.96 1.95
CA LYS A 43 -9.34 -1.86 0.80
C LYS A 43 -8.54 -1.33 -0.40
N TRP A 44 -8.77 -0.09 -0.81
CA TRP A 44 -8.11 0.48 -1.99
C TRP A 44 -6.62 0.67 -1.77
N VAL A 45 -6.23 1.17 -0.60
CA VAL A 45 -4.82 1.37 -0.26
C VAL A 45 -4.08 0.04 -0.17
N ALA A 46 -4.67 -0.99 0.46
CA ALA A 46 -4.08 -2.32 0.54
C ALA A 46 -3.92 -2.97 -0.83
N LEU A 47 -4.93 -2.83 -1.70
CA LEU A 47 -4.88 -3.36 -3.07
C LEU A 47 -3.80 -2.66 -3.90
N SER A 48 -3.69 -1.33 -3.79
CA SER A 48 -2.63 -0.57 -4.45
C SER A 48 -1.25 -0.93 -3.90
N ALA A 49 -1.09 -1.10 -2.57
CA ALA A 49 0.17 -1.54 -1.97
C ALA A 49 0.63 -2.89 -2.54
N LEU A 50 -0.30 -3.85 -2.63
CA LEU A 50 -0.05 -5.16 -3.25
C LEU A 50 0.41 -5.01 -4.70
N LEU A 51 -0.31 -4.21 -5.50
CA LEU A 51 0.02 -4.00 -6.91
C LEU A 51 1.41 -3.40 -7.09
N PHE A 52 1.76 -2.35 -6.34
CA PHE A 52 3.09 -1.75 -6.41
C PHE A 52 4.18 -2.69 -5.89
N GLY A 53 3.90 -3.50 -4.86
CA GLY A 53 4.81 -4.54 -4.39
C GLY A 53 5.09 -5.61 -5.44
N LEU A 54 4.06 -6.07 -6.16
CA LEU A 54 4.19 -7.02 -7.26
C LEU A 54 4.98 -6.42 -8.42
N ILE A 55 4.70 -5.17 -8.81
CA ILE A 55 5.47 -4.47 -9.85
C ILE A 55 6.94 -4.32 -9.42
N HIS A 56 7.19 -3.92 -8.18
CA HIS A 56 8.54 -3.79 -7.64
C HIS A 56 9.30 -5.13 -7.69
N GLY A 57 8.69 -6.22 -7.24
CA GLY A 57 9.27 -7.56 -7.31
C GLY A 57 9.47 -8.06 -8.74
N LEU A 58 8.54 -7.77 -9.65
CA LEU A 58 8.64 -8.12 -11.07
C LEU A 58 9.80 -7.38 -11.75
N ILE A 59 9.99 -6.10 -11.44
CA ILE A 59 11.11 -5.31 -11.97
C ILE A 59 12.45 -5.87 -11.46
N TYR A 60 12.50 -6.26 -10.18
CA TYR A 60 13.68 -6.90 -9.61
C TYR A 60 14.03 -8.18 -10.38
N TRP A 61 13.05 -9.08 -10.51
CA TRP A 61 13.22 -10.37 -11.15
C TRP A 61 13.63 -10.29 -12.63
N LEU A 62 13.04 -9.37 -13.39
CA LEU A 62 13.28 -9.29 -14.83
C LEU A 62 14.52 -8.47 -15.22
N PHE A 63 14.96 -7.52 -14.40
CA PHE A 63 15.91 -6.48 -14.85
C PHE A 63 17.05 -6.16 -13.91
N LEU A 64 17.03 -6.62 -12.65
CA LEU A 64 17.99 -6.21 -11.61
C LEU A 64 18.60 -7.40 -10.84
N GLN A 65 18.35 -8.62 -11.32
CA GLN A 65 18.88 -9.86 -10.76
C GLN A 65 20.40 -9.96 -10.93
#